data_AF-A0A2V8LT01-F1
#
_entry.id   AF-A0A2V8LT01-F1
#
_cell.length_a   1.000
_cell.length_b   1.000
_cell.length_c   1.000
_cell.angle_alpha   90.00
_cell.angle_beta   90.00
_cell.angle_gamma   90.00
#
_symmetry.space_group_name_H-M   'P 1'
#
loop_
_entity.id
_entity.type
_entity.pdbx_description
1 polymer ?
#
loop_
_entity_poly.entity_id
_entity_poly.type
_entity_poly.pdbx_seq_one_letter_code
_entity_poly.pdbx_strand_id
1 'polypeptide(L)'
;MLNSIVWTDRNKSSLVLYTLTEERNPAVLSKLRERALLSLIEMSRWKSPGHAFGPFFILGRVGNISEDEIRKEWDSGKREREDCEARNVNRNLTRLGADLP
;
A
#
# COMPACT_ATOMS: atom_id res chain seq x y z
N MET A 1 3.51 -1.99 14.71
CA MET A 1 4.92 -1.57 14.58
C MET A 1 5.28 -1.34 13.10
N LEU A 2 4.56 -0.45 12.38
CA LEU A 2 4.85 -0.17 10.97
C LEU A 2 6.14 0.65 10.76
N ASN A 3 6.52 1.43 11.77
CA ASN A 3 7.74 2.25 11.80
C ASN A 3 8.89 1.54 12.54
N SER A 4 8.79 0.23 12.79
CA SER A 4 9.85 -0.54 13.44
C SER A 4 11.03 -0.73 12.50
N ILE A 5 12.25 -0.75 13.06
CA ILE A 5 13.45 -1.14 12.33
C ILE A 5 13.50 -2.65 12.04
N VAL A 6 12.71 -3.44 12.77
CA VAL A 6 12.64 -4.89 12.62
C VAL A 6 11.68 -5.23 11.49
N TRP A 7 12.20 -5.92 10.47
CA TRP A 7 11.43 -6.23 9.26
C TRP A 7 10.18 -7.08 9.54
N THR A 8 10.28 -8.09 10.40
CA THR A 8 9.17 -9.00 10.74
C THR A 8 8.01 -8.26 11.40
N ASP A 9 8.30 -7.25 12.22
CA ASP A 9 7.29 -6.40 12.84
C ASP A 9 6.50 -5.62 11.79
N ARG A 10 7.21 -5.04 10.81
CA ARG A 10 6.58 -4.28 9.72
C ARG A 10 5.67 -5.19 8.90
N ASN A 11 6.17 -6.35 8.48
CA ASN A 11 5.43 -7.31 7.66
C ASN A 11 4.17 -7.84 8.38
N LYS A 12 4.30 -8.27 9.63
CA LYS A 12 3.16 -8.76 10.42
C LYS A 12 2.16 -7.66 10.74
N SER A 13 2.64 -6.46 11.10
CA SER A 13 1.77 -5.31 11.36
C SER A 13 0.96 -4.94 10.13
N SER A 14 1.56 -4.94 8.94
CA SER A 14 0.83 -4.62 7.71
C SER A 14 -0.25 -5.64 7.37
N LEU A 15 -0.05 -6.91 7.68
CA LEU A 15 -1.07 -7.95 7.50
C LEU A 15 -2.27 -7.75 8.44
N VAL A 16 -2.02 -7.45 9.72
CA VAL A 16 -3.11 -7.16 10.67
C VAL A 16 -3.87 -5.89 10.28
N LEU A 17 -3.15 -4.84 9.89
CA LEU A 17 -3.76 -3.58 9.47
C LEU A 17 -4.51 -3.69 8.14
N TYR A 18 -4.10 -4.60 7.26
CA TYR A 18 -4.85 -4.91 6.06
C TYR A 18 -6.26 -5.40 6.43
N THR A 19 -6.40 -6.37 7.33
CA THR A 19 -7.73 -6.85 7.76
C THR A 19 -8.50 -5.74 8.50
N LEU A 20 -7.86 -5.01 9.42
CA LEU A 20 -8.52 -3.93 10.17
C LEU A 20 -9.07 -2.80 9.29
N THR A 21 -8.44 -2.56 8.13
CA THR A 21 -8.84 -1.45 7.23
C THR A 21 -9.90 -1.83 6.21
N GLU A 22 -10.37 -3.09 6.19
CA GLU A 22 -11.44 -3.55 5.29
C GLU A 22 -12.74 -2.75 5.51
N GLU A 23 -13.05 -2.41 6.77
CA GLU A 23 -14.22 -1.60 7.12
C GLU A 23 -14.09 -0.11 6.74
N ARG A 24 -12.91 0.31 6.26
CA ARG A 24 -12.61 1.70 5.87
C ARG A 24 -12.98 2.75 6.92
N ASN A 25 -12.80 2.41 8.20
CA ASN A 25 -13.06 3.35 9.28
C ASN A 25 -12.23 4.64 9.09
N PRO A 26 -12.87 5.82 8.92
CA PRO A 26 -12.17 7.05 8.55
C PRO A 26 -11.17 7.50 9.62
N ALA A 27 -11.47 7.26 10.90
CA ALA A 27 -10.55 7.60 11.99
C ALA A 27 -9.28 6.73 11.98
N VAL A 28 -9.40 5.47 11.55
CA VAL A 28 -8.25 4.55 11.41
C VAL A 28 -7.40 4.96 10.22
N LEU A 29 -8.02 5.23 9.07
CA LEU A 29 -7.32 5.63 7.85
C LEU A 29 -6.60 6.99 8.00
N SER A 30 -7.23 7.96 8.66
CA SER A 30 -6.59 9.25 9.00
C SER A 30 -5.33 9.05 9.87
N LYS A 31 -5.40 8.22 10.91
CA LYS A 31 -4.21 7.90 11.74
C LYS A 31 -3.10 7.21 10.95
N LEU A 32 -3.44 6.32 10.02
CA LEU A 32 -2.46 5.66 9.15
C LEU A 32 -1.80 6.66 8.20
N ARG A 33 -2.57 7.59 7.64
CA ARG A 33 -2.07 8.69 6.81
C ARG A 33 -1.10 9.58 7.58
N GLU A 34 -1.44 9.98 8.80
CA GLU A 34 -0.62 10.89 9.59
C GLU A 34 0.70 10.24 10.06
N ARG A 35 0.67 8.96 10.42
CA ARG A 35 1.78 8.34 11.18
C ARG A 35 2.59 7.31 10.42
N ALA A 36 2.04 6.75 9.35
CA ALA A 36 2.62 5.60 8.68
C ALA A 36 2.66 5.72 7.15
N LEU A 37 2.26 6.87 6.58
CA LEU A 37 2.19 7.06 5.13
C LEU A 37 3.52 6.77 4.42
N LEU A 38 4.63 7.32 4.91
CA LEU A 38 5.95 7.09 4.32
C LEU A 38 6.35 5.61 4.37
N SER A 39 6.10 4.94 5.50
CA SER A 39 6.37 3.51 5.65
C SER A 39 5.50 2.66 4.74
N LEU A 40 4.22 3.01 4.55
CA LEU A 40 3.33 2.31 3.62
C LEU A 40 3.77 2.50 2.16
N ILE A 41 4.21 3.70 1.78
CA ILE A 41 4.77 3.98 0.45
C ILE A 41 6.03 3.14 0.20
N GLU A 42 6.94 3.10 1.16
CA GLU A 42 8.16 2.28 1.06
C GLU A 42 7.82 0.79 0.94
N MET A 43 6.96 0.27 1.83
CA MET A 43 6.66 -1.16 1.91
C MET A 43 5.85 -1.66 0.71
N SER A 44 5.00 -0.82 0.12
CA SER A 44 4.27 -1.17 -1.12
C SER A 44 5.19 -1.38 -2.33
N ARG A 45 6.46 -0.94 -2.23
CA ARG A 45 7.50 -1.10 -3.26
C ARG A 45 8.43 -2.29 -3.00
N TRP A 46 8.18 -3.08 -1.96
CA TRP A 46 8.99 -4.26 -1.71
C TRP A 46 8.93 -5.26 -2.87
N LYS A 47 10.06 -5.94 -3.13
CA LYS A 47 10.20 -6.87 -4.25
C LYS A 47 9.29 -8.10 -4.13
N SER A 48 9.06 -8.56 -2.90
CA SER A 48 8.16 -9.69 -2.64
C SER A 48 6.70 -9.22 -2.73
N PRO A 49 5.91 -9.74 -3.68
CA PRO A 49 4.50 -9.37 -3.80
C PRO A 49 3.72 -9.67 -2.52
N GLY A 50 3.98 -10.80 -1.87
CA GLY A 50 3.30 -11.17 -0.62
C GLY A 50 3.55 -10.17 0.53
N HIS A 51 4.74 -9.56 0.58
CA HIS A 51 5.07 -8.57 1.60
C HIS A 51 4.61 -7.15 1.24
N ALA A 52 4.55 -6.83 -0.05
CA ALA A 52 4.09 -5.54 -0.55
C ALA A 52 2.55 -5.42 -0.59
N PHE A 53 1.84 -6.55 -0.62
CA PHE A 53 0.39 -6.64 -0.79
C PHE A 53 -0.38 -5.80 0.24
N GLY A 54 -0.22 -6.09 1.53
CA GLY A 54 -0.93 -5.39 2.61
C GLY A 54 -0.72 -3.87 2.55
N PRO A 55 0.53 -3.37 2.55
CA PRO A 55 0.83 -1.94 2.45
C PRO A 55 0.25 -1.26 1.21
N PHE A 56 0.27 -1.95 0.06
CA PHE A 56 -0.29 -1.41 -1.19
C PHE A 56 -1.80 -1.19 -1.07
N PHE A 57 -2.54 -2.17 -0.56
CA PHE A 57 -3.98 -2.06 -0.36
C PHE A 57 -4.34 -1.00 0.68
N ILE A 58 -3.61 -0.95 1.79
CA ILE A 58 -3.81 0.08 2.82
C ILE A 58 -3.59 1.48 2.23
N LEU A 59 -2.56 1.68 1.40
CA LEU A 59 -2.28 2.96 0.75
C LEU A 59 -3.43 3.38 -0.18
N GLY A 60 -3.98 2.45 -0.95
CA GLY A 60 -5.15 2.72 -1.80
C GLY A 60 -6.38 3.12 -0.98
N ARG A 61 -6.63 2.46 0.15
CA ARG A 61 -7.72 2.81 1.08
C ARG A 61 -7.53 4.19 1.70
N VAL A 62 -6.31 4.55 2.08
CA VAL A 62 -5.98 5.90 2.58
C VAL A 62 -6.22 6.96 1.51
N GLY A 63 -6.01 6.63 0.24
CA GLY A 63 -6.33 7.48 -0.91
C GLY A 63 -7.81 7.48 -1.33
N ASN A 64 -8.69 6.81 -0.56
CA ASN A 64 -10.11 6.64 -0.88
C ASN A 64 -10.39 5.96 -2.24
N ILE A 65 -9.44 5.19 -2.75
CA ILE A 65 -9.58 4.42 -3.99
C ILE A 65 -10.48 3.21 -3.73
N SER A 66 -11.32 2.81 -4.67
CA SER A 66 -12.20 1.63 -4.52
C SER A 66 -11.40 0.32 -4.43
N GLU A 67 -11.91 -0.70 -3.73
CA GLU A 67 -11.22 -2.01 -3.64
C GLU A 67 -11.01 -2.64 -5.02
N ASP A 68 -11.97 -2.47 -5.94
CA ASP A 68 -11.88 -3.02 -7.29
C ASP A 68 -10.79 -2.34 -8.12
N GLU A 69 -10.63 -1.04 -7.98
CA GLU A 69 -9.56 -0.30 -8.64
C GLU A 69 -8.19 -0.64 -8.05
N ILE A 70 -8.07 -0.74 -6.72
CA ILE A 70 -6.84 -1.20 -6.06
C ILE A 70 -6.45 -2.59 -6.56
N ARG A 71 -7.41 -3.52 -6.63
CA ARG A 71 -7.19 -4.88 -7.10
C ARG A 71 -6.81 -4.93 -8.58
N LYS A 72 -7.48 -4.14 -9.42
CA LYS A 72 -7.15 -4.01 -10.83
C LYS A 72 -5.71 -3.51 -11.04
N GLU A 73 -5.27 -2.51 -10.27
CA GLU A 73 -3.90 -1.99 -10.32
C GLU A 73 -2.87 -3.00 -9.76
N TRP A 74 -3.25 -3.76 -8.73
CA TRP A 74 -2.39 -4.84 -8.23
C TRP A 74 -2.19 -5.94 -9.28
N ASP A 75 -3.27 -6.36 -9.93
CA ASP A 75 -3.24 -7.43 -10.94
C ASP A 75 -2.56 -6.99 -12.25
N SER A 76 -2.74 -5.73 -12.67
CA SER A 76 -1.99 -5.17 -13.81
C SER A 76 -0.49 -5.09 -13.51
N GLY A 77 -0.14 -4.61 -12.32
CA GLY A 77 1.25 -4.57 -11.86
C GLY A 77 1.84 -5.95 -11.60
N LYS A 78 1.03 -6.99 -11.34
CA LYS A 78 1.49 -8.38 -11.24
C LYS A 78 1.91 -8.92 -12.61
N ARG A 79 1.11 -8.66 -13.66
CA ARG A 79 1.48 -8.99 -15.04
C ARG A 79 2.77 -8.29 -15.46
N GLU A 80 2.94 -7.02 -15.11
CA GLU A 80 4.18 -6.27 -15.36
C GLU A 80 5.38 -6.71 -14.50
N ARG A 81 5.18 -7.40 -13.38
CA ARG A 81 6.26 -7.93 -12.52
C ARG A 81 6.69 -9.35 -12.89
N GLU A 82 5.79 -10.12 -13.51
CA GLU A 82 6.09 -11.41 -14.10
C GLU A 82 6.92 -11.26 -15.40
N ASP A 83 6.77 -10.13 -16.10
CA ASP A 83 7.70 -9.65 -17.13
C ASP A 83 8.87 -8.90 -16.48
N CYS A 84 10.01 -9.58 -16.29
CA CYS A 84 11.18 -9.07 -15.58
C CYS A 84 11.60 -7.62 -15.94
N GLU A 85 11.94 -6.88 -14.87
CA GLU A 85 12.84 -5.72 -14.83
C GLU A 85 12.22 -4.31 -14.92
N ALA A 86 11.99 -3.77 -13.71
CA ALA A 86 12.24 -2.37 -13.35
C ALA A 86 11.66 -1.29 -14.29
N ARG A 87 10.35 -1.01 -14.20
CA ARG A 87 9.83 0.35 -14.42
C ARG A 87 8.40 0.60 -13.93
N ASN A 88 8.35 1.20 -12.74
CA ASN A 88 7.57 2.42 -12.49
C ASN A 88 6.07 2.31 -12.09
N VAL A 89 5.80 1.72 -10.92
CA VAL A 89 4.54 1.93 -10.13
C VAL A 89 4.36 3.42 -9.73
N ASN A 90 5.41 4.23 -9.82
CA ASN A 90 5.36 5.67 -9.49
C ASN A 90 4.52 6.50 -10.48
N ARG A 91 4.23 6.00 -11.69
CA ARG A 91 3.50 6.77 -12.70
C ARG A 91 1.99 6.86 -12.45
N ASN A 92 1.39 5.85 -11.80
CA ASN A 92 -0.05 5.85 -11.49
C ASN A 92 -0.35 6.45 -10.12
N LEU A 93 0.51 6.25 -9.10
CA LEU A 93 0.34 6.88 -7.79
C LEU A 93 0.53 8.40 -7.81
N THR A 94 1.35 8.94 -8.72
CA THR A 94 1.48 10.39 -8.93
C THR A 94 0.24 10.98 -9.62
N ARG A 95 -0.50 10.19 -10.42
CA ARG A 95 -1.80 10.59 -10.99
C ARG A 95 -2.95 10.48 -9.97
N LEU A 96 -2.86 9.53 -9.03
CA LEU A 96 -3.83 9.30 -7.96
C LEU A 96 -3.59 10.20 -6.72
N GLY A 97 -2.51 10.99 -6.71
CA GLY A 97 -2.08 11.82 -5.59
C GLY A 97 -1.89 13.30 -5.92
N ALA A 98 -2.55 13.81 -6.96
CA ALA A 98 -2.46 15.23 -7.34
C ALA A 98 -3.07 16.21 -6.30
N ASP A 99 -3.74 15.70 -5.25
CA ASP A 99 -4.31 16.50 -4.15
C ASP A 99 -4.05 15.86 -2.77
N LEU A 100 -2.80 15.51 -2.47
CA LEU A 100 -2.39 15.28 -1.08
C LEU A 100 -1.64 16.53 -0.59
N PRO A 101 -2.20 17.33 0.34
CA PRO A 101 -1.50 18.47 0.94
C PRO A 101 -0.27 18.04 1.73
#